data_AF-A0A7C3G2C5-F1
#
_entry.id   AF-A0A7C3G2C5-F1
#
_cell.length_a   1.000
_cell.length_b   1.000
_cell.length_c   1.000
_cell.angle_alpha   90.00
_cell.angle_beta   90.00
_cell.angle_gamma   90.00
#
_symmetry.space_group_name_H-M   'P 1'
#
loop_
_entity.id
_entity.type
_entity.pdbx_description
1 polymer ?
#
loop_
_entity_poly.entity_id
_entity_poly.type
_entity_poly.pdbx_seq_one_letter_code
_entity_poly.pdbx_strand_id
1 'polypeptide(L)'
;MSARLTTWLRGGLLASLAAMVCLGQQLPNLPEIPRAPETPIPPGGARLIQVAGDVSVLKGSEPWVLDAGDVVRPKQVILTGADGFAVFQLEDGSTFQVFPNSRVTFRANPGDWRDLLDLWLGHVKIFIQKLGG
;
A
#
# COMPACT_ATOMS: atom_id res chain seq x y z
N MET A 1 59.68 35.59 -27.88
CA MET A 1 59.55 36.95 -28.47
C MET A 1 58.50 36.90 -29.57
N SER A 2 57.50 37.80 -29.48
CA SER A 2 56.50 38.27 -30.47
C SER A 2 56.04 37.35 -31.62
N ALA A 3 54.78 36.92 -31.69
CA ALA A 3 53.54 37.66 -32.02
C ALA A 3 53.40 38.10 -33.49
N ARG A 4 52.32 37.67 -34.16
CA ARG A 4 51.31 38.49 -34.89
C ARG A 4 50.28 37.56 -35.57
N LEU A 5 49.00 37.58 -35.18
CA LEU A 5 47.94 38.54 -35.52
C LEU A 5 47.38 38.31 -36.94
N THR A 6 46.12 37.89 -37.06
CA THR A 6 45.19 38.42 -38.08
C THR A 6 43.75 38.22 -37.61
N THR A 7 43.19 39.35 -37.20
CA THR A 7 41.81 39.65 -36.90
C THR A 7 40.94 39.55 -38.16
N TRP A 8 39.74 38.96 -38.06
CA TRP A 8 38.60 39.42 -38.86
C TRP A 8 37.39 39.60 -37.95
N LEU A 9 36.80 40.79 -38.13
CA LEU A 9 35.83 41.46 -37.29
C LEU A 9 34.52 41.50 -38.10
N ARG A 10 33.38 41.41 -37.40
CA ARG A 10 32.05 41.99 -37.72
C ARG A 10 30.93 41.04 -38.12
N GLY A 11 29.81 41.26 -37.43
CA GLY A 11 28.44 40.94 -37.84
C GLY A 11 27.80 39.93 -36.88
N GLY A 12 26.79 40.24 -36.08
CA GLY A 12 25.96 41.42 -35.94
C GLY A 12 24.93 41.12 -34.84
N LEU A 13 24.55 42.16 -34.12
CA LEU A 13 23.62 42.19 -33.01
C LEU A 13 22.17 41.90 -33.49
N LEU A 14 21.53 40.84 -33.00
CA LEU A 14 20.05 40.66 -32.98
C LEU A 14 19.70 39.89 -31.70
N ALA A 15 19.26 40.57 -30.64
CA ALA A 15 17.88 40.96 -30.38
C ALA A 15 17.03 39.79 -29.85
N SER A 16 16.99 39.75 -28.52
CA SER A 16 15.93 39.38 -27.57
C SER A 16 14.60 38.76 -28.06
N LEU A 17 14.10 37.85 -27.20
CA LEU A 17 12.69 37.53 -26.94
C LEU A 17 11.92 36.69 -27.98
N ALA A 18 11.98 35.36 -27.80
CA ALA A 18 10.81 34.49 -27.93
C ALA A 18 10.81 33.58 -26.68
N ALA A 19 10.18 34.05 -25.59
CA ALA A 19 8.86 33.56 -25.20
C ALA A 19 8.79 32.03 -25.13
N MET A 20 9.14 31.49 -23.97
CA MET A 20 8.17 30.77 -23.14
C MET A 20 7.23 29.81 -23.90
N VAL A 21 7.76 28.76 -24.51
CA VAL A 21 6.95 27.62 -24.95
C VAL A 21 7.71 26.34 -24.63
N CYS A 22 7.03 25.43 -23.93
CA CYS A 22 7.47 24.10 -23.49
C CYS A 22 8.27 23.99 -22.18
N LEU A 23 7.72 24.54 -21.09
CA LEU A 23 7.84 23.90 -19.75
C LEU A 23 6.89 22.70 -19.58
N GLY A 24 6.51 22.05 -20.69
CA GLY A 24 5.94 20.72 -20.66
C GLY A 24 7.09 19.71 -20.67
N GLN A 25 7.86 19.64 -19.59
CA GLN A 25 8.76 18.51 -19.40
C GLN A 25 7.89 17.27 -19.25
N GLN A 26 7.66 16.63 -20.40
CA GLN A 26 7.22 15.26 -20.53
C GLN A 26 8.09 14.44 -19.57
N LEU A 27 7.53 13.98 -18.45
CA LEU A 27 8.17 12.97 -17.64
C LEU A 27 8.44 11.80 -18.59
N PRO A 28 9.70 11.41 -18.85
CA PRO A 28 9.96 10.22 -19.64
C PRO A 28 9.28 9.06 -18.92
N ASN A 29 8.45 8.32 -19.66
CA ASN A 29 7.78 7.09 -19.22
C ASN A 29 8.67 6.33 -18.24
N LEU A 30 8.31 6.38 -16.95
CA LEU A 30 8.82 5.40 -16.01
C LEU A 30 8.44 4.03 -16.58
N PRO A 31 9.35 3.04 -16.60
CA PRO A 31 8.96 1.68 -16.90
C PRO A 31 7.84 1.32 -15.94
N GLU A 32 6.66 1.05 -16.49
CA GLU A 32 5.51 0.59 -15.75
C GLU A 32 5.94 -0.69 -15.05
N ILE A 33 6.21 -0.63 -13.74
CA ILE A 33 6.52 -1.82 -12.95
C ILE A 33 5.37 -2.77 -13.23
N PRO A 34 5.61 -4.01 -13.73
CA PRO A 34 4.54 -4.97 -13.91
C PRO A 34 3.81 -5.09 -12.58
N ARG A 35 2.61 -4.51 -12.47
CA ARG A 35 1.73 -4.74 -11.32
C ARG A 35 1.47 -6.24 -11.38
N ALA A 36 2.08 -6.99 -10.46
CA ALA A 36 1.73 -8.38 -10.25
C ALA A 36 0.20 -8.45 -10.17
N PRO A 37 -0.46 -9.46 -10.75
CA PRO A 37 -1.91 -9.55 -10.72
C PRO A 37 -2.37 -9.42 -9.27
N GLU A 38 -3.00 -8.28 -8.95
CA GLU A 38 -3.57 -8.04 -7.64
C GLU A 38 -4.71 -9.04 -7.52
N THR A 39 -4.50 -10.12 -6.77
CA THR A 39 -5.56 -11.09 -6.49
C THR A 39 -6.76 -10.28 -5.98
N PRO A 40 -7.96 -10.42 -6.55
CA PRO A 40 -9.12 -9.72 -6.02
C PRO A 40 -9.35 -10.14 -4.57
N ILE A 41 -9.67 -9.18 -3.68
CA ILE A 41 -10.11 -9.51 -2.33
C ILE A 41 -11.50 -10.15 -2.47
N PRO A 42 -11.73 -11.39 -1.98
CA PRO A 42 -13.05 -11.99 -2.00
C PRO A 42 -14.06 -11.12 -1.23
N PRO A 43 -15.36 -11.14 -1.58
CA PRO A 43 -16.37 -10.35 -0.90
C PRO A 43 -16.33 -10.55 0.61
N GLY A 44 -16.21 -9.43 1.35
CA GLY A 44 -16.12 -9.45 2.82
C GLY A 44 -14.82 -10.05 3.39
N GLY A 45 -13.84 -10.37 2.54
CA GLY A 45 -12.49 -10.79 2.92
C GLY A 45 -11.60 -9.62 3.33
N ALA A 46 -10.42 -9.94 3.85
CA ALA A 46 -9.36 -8.96 4.08
C ALA A 46 -8.01 -9.52 3.61
N ARG A 47 -7.22 -8.67 2.93
CA ARG A 47 -5.87 -8.97 2.46
C ARG A 47 -4.84 -8.54 3.49
N LEU A 48 -3.88 -9.39 3.80
CA LEU A 48 -2.71 -9.05 4.60
C LEU A 48 -1.76 -8.17 3.76
N ILE A 49 -1.63 -6.90 4.12
CA ILE A 49 -0.80 -5.93 3.38
C ILE A 49 0.54 -5.62 4.07
N GLN A 50 0.65 -5.92 5.36
CA GLN A 50 1.90 -5.82 6.11
C GLN A 50 1.92 -6.88 7.21
N VAL A 51 3.05 -7.57 7.37
CA VAL A 51 3.25 -8.60 8.39
C VAL A 51 4.64 -8.48 8.99
N ALA A 52 4.76 -8.75 10.29
CA ALA A 52 6.01 -8.89 11.01
C ALA A 52 5.83 -9.91 12.14
N GLY A 53 6.87 -10.72 12.43
CA GLY A 53 6.84 -11.74 13.47
C GLY A 53 5.79 -12.84 13.22
N ASP A 54 5.39 -13.52 14.29
CA ASP A 54 4.50 -14.67 14.21
C ASP A 54 3.03 -14.26 14.03
N VAL A 55 2.49 -14.49 12.83
CA VAL A 55 1.08 -14.23 12.48
C VAL A 55 0.48 -15.46 11.81
N SER A 56 -0.67 -15.92 12.31
CA SER A 56 -1.35 -17.10 11.76
C SER A 56 -2.87 -16.97 11.79
N VAL A 57 -3.54 -17.79 10.99
CA VAL A 57 -4.99 -17.96 10.99
C VAL A 57 -5.35 -19.40 11.36
N LEU A 58 -6.39 -19.60 12.17
CA LEU A 58 -6.90 -20.94 12.42
C LEU A 58 -7.69 -21.46 11.22
N LYS A 59 -7.28 -22.61 10.71
CA LYS A 59 -8.04 -23.43 9.75
C LYS A 59 -8.56 -24.65 10.50
N GLY A 60 -9.80 -24.57 10.98
CA GLY A 60 -10.33 -25.55 11.93
C GLY A 60 -9.66 -25.36 13.31
N SER A 61 -8.80 -26.31 13.70
CA SER A 61 -8.03 -26.26 14.95
C SER A 61 -6.54 -26.00 14.76
N GLU A 62 -6.05 -25.97 13.53
CA GLU A 62 -4.62 -25.85 13.23
C GLU A 62 -4.26 -24.40 12.83
N PRO A 63 -3.24 -23.80 13.47
CA PRO A 63 -2.68 -22.53 13.04
C PRO A 63 -1.97 -22.65 11.70
N TRP A 64 -2.29 -21.76 10.77
CA TRP A 64 -1.65 -21.64 9.47
C TRP A 64 -1.01 -20.26 9.36
N VAL A 65 0.31 -20.22 9.14
CA VAL A 65 1.08 -18.97 9.02
C VAL A 65 0.57 -18.12 7.86
N LEU A 66 0.50 -16.81 8.06
CA LEU A 66 0.07 -15.85 7.05
C LEU A 66 1.26 -15.05 6.51
N ASP A 67 1.31 -14.88 5.19
CA ASP A 67 2.27 -14.04 4.48
C ASP A 67 1.60 -12.82 3.84
N ALA A 68 2.39 -11.78 3.55
CA ALA A 68 1.89 -10.61 2.82
C ALA A 68 1.28 -11.04 1.47
N GLY A 69 0.05 -10.60 1.21
CA GLY A 69 -0.76 -11.00 0.06
C GLY A 69 -1.80 -12.07 0.37
N ASP A 70 -1.70 -12.77 1.50
CA ASP A 70 -2.72 -13.73 1.91
C ASP A 70 -4.06 -13.08 2.22
N VAL A 71 -5.12 -13.88 2.13
CA VAL A 71 -6.48 -13.43 2.38
C VAL A 71 -7.09 -14.19 3.55
N VAL A 72 -7.66 -13.43 4.49
CA VAL A 72 -8.49 -13.92 5.58
C VAL A 72 -9.96 -13.74 5.22
N ARG A 73 -10.75 -14.78 5.46
CA ARG A 73 -12.19 -14.85 5.22
C ARG A 73 -12.97 -14.63 6.53
N PRO A 74 -14.23 -14.17 6.46
CA PRO A 74 -15.08 -14.06 7.63
C PRO A 74 -15.09 -15.33 8.49
N LYS A 75 -15.28 -15.15 9.79
CA LYS A 75 -15.27 -16.16 10.86
C LYS A 75 -13.93 -16.85 11.12
N GLN A 76 -12.87 -16.49 10.40
CA GLN A 76 -11.55 -17.01 10.70
C GLN A 76 -10.93 -16.28 11.90
N VAL A 77 -10.15 -17.03 12.68
CA VAL A 77 -9.48 -16.51 13.87
C VAL A 77 -8.03 -16.22 13.53
N ILE A 78 -7.62 -14.97 13.71
CA ILE A 78 -6.24 -14.49 13.57
C ILE A 78 -5.57 -14.57 14.95
N LEU A 79 -4.34 -15.10 14.95
CA LEU A 79 -3.47 -15.23 16.11
C LEU A 79 -2.17 -14.50 15.84
N THR A 80 -1.69 -13.77 16.82
CA THR A 80 -0.40 -13.07 16.77
C THR A 80 0.44 -13.45 17.99
N GLY A 81 1.71 -13.78 17.75
CA GLY A 81 2.69 -14.08 18.79
C GLY A 81 3.19 -12.84 19.52
N ALA A 82 4.25 -12.98 20.31
CA ALA A 82 4.80 -11.89 21.12
C ALA A 82 5.49 -10.79 20.30
N ASP A 83 5.92 -11.11 19.08
CA ASP A 83 6.50 -10.21 18.08
C ASP A 83 5.57 -10.01 16.87
N GLY A 84 4.39 -10.62 16.89
CA GLY A 84 3.44 -10.66 15.77
C GLY A 84 2.72 -9.33 15.56
N PHE A 85 2.80 -8.78 14.36
CA PHE A 85 2.07 -7.59 13.94
C PHE A 85 1.55 -7.75 12.52
N ALA A 86 0.30 -7.37 12.28
CA ALA A 86 -0.31 -7.48 10.96
C ALA A 86 -1.22 -6.29 10.65
N VAL A 87 -1.20 -5.86 9.38
CA VAL A 87 -2.14 -4.88 8.83
C VAL A 87 -2.93 -5.55 7.72
N PHE A 88 -4.25 -5.52 7.85
CA PHE A 88 -5.17 -6.07 6.87
C PHE A 88 -5.94 -4.95 6.19
N GLN A 89 -6.13 -5.08 4.89
CA GLN A 89 -6.95 -4.21 4.06
C GLN A 89 -8.22 -4.92 3.64
N LEU A 90 -9.35 -4.24 3.77
CA LEU A 90 -10.66 -4.70 3.32
C LEU A 90 -10.91 -4.33 1.86
N GLU A 91 -11.94 -4.94 1.28
CA GLU A 91 -12.46 -4.60 -0.05
C GLU A 91 -12.84 -3.11 -0.20
N ASP A 92 -13.33 -2.47 0.85
CA ASP A 92 -13.68 -1.03 0.85
C ASP A 92 -12.47 -0.10 1.03
N GLY A 93 -11.27 -0.65 1.14
CA GLY A 93 -10.03 0.09 1.40
C GLY A 93 -9.79 0.42 2.88
N SER A 94 -10.73 0.12 3.78
CA SER A 94 -10.53 0.21 5.23
C SER A 94 -9.39 -0.71 5.66
N THR A 95 -8.72 -0.36 6.75
CA THR A 95 -7.64 -1.20 7.30
C THR A 95 -7.86 -1.47 8.77
N PHE A 96 -7.39 -2.63 9.23
CA PHE A 96 -7.27 -2.91 10.65
C PHE A 96 -5.91 -3.50 10.95
N GLN A 97 -5.40 -3.16 12.13
CA GLN A 97 -4.09 -3.58 12.63
C GLN A 97 -4.29 -4.50 13.82
N VAL A 98 -3.58 -5.61 13.82
CA VAL A 98 -3.55 -6.59 14.91
C VAL A 98 -2.18 -6.51 15.56
N PHE A 99 -2.16 -6.24 16.86
CA PHE A 99 -0.94 -6.07 17.64
C PHE A 99 -0.49 -7.39 18.28
N PRO A 100 0.74 -7.47 18.82
CA PRO A 100 1.24 -8.67 19.46
C PRO A 100 0.33 -9.24 20.55
N ASN A 101 0.41 -10.56 20.72
CA ASN A 101 -0.35 -11.33 21.71
C ASN A 101 -1.87 -11.18 21.57
N SER A 102 -2.38 -10.99 20.36
CA SER A 102 -3.80 -10.82 20.08
C SER A 102 -4.43 -12.07 19.47
N ARG A 103 -5.70 -12.29 19.82
CA ARG A 103 -6.59 -13.28 19.22
C ARG A 103 -7.88 -12.60 18.77
N VAL A 104 -8.13 -12.61 17.46
CA VAL A 104 -9.21 -11.82 16.85
C VAL A 104 -9.98 -12.69 15.87
N THR A 105 -11.32 -12.66 15.91
CA THR A 105 -12.14 -13.23 14.85
C THR A 105 -12.47 -12.15 13.83
N PHE A 106 -12.15 -12.39 12.57
CA PHE A 106 -12.51 -11.48 11.48
C PHE A 106 -13.97 -11.67 11.08
N ARG A 107 -14.79 -10.61 11.15
CA ARG A 107 -16.23 -10.61 10.81
C ARG A 107 -16.98 -11.85 11.29
N ALA A 108 -17.27 -11.93 12.59
CA ALA A 108 -18.00 -13.07 13.12
C ALA A 108 -19.45 -13.13 12.61
N ASN A 109 -20.10 -11.97 12.47
CA ASN A 109 -21.39 -11.83 11.77
C ASN A 109 -21.23 -11.17 10.39
N PRO A 110 -20.97 -11.93 9.32
CA PRO A 110 -20.82 -11.39 7.97
C PRO A 110 -22.07 -10.69 7.41
N GLY A 111 -23.22 -10.79 8.07
CA GLY A 111 -24.46 -10.08 7.71
C GLY A 111 -24.63 -8.71 8.36
N ASP A 112 -23.81 -8.36 9.36
CA ASP A 112 -23.80 -7.04 9.98
C ASP A 112 -22.52 -6.30 9.56
N TRP A 113 -22.67 -5.31 8.68
CA TRP A 113 -21.56 -4.48 8.21
C TRP A 113 -20.93 -3.60 9.30
N ARG A 114 -21.55 -3.55 10.50
CA ARG A 114 -21.02 -2.86 11.68
C ARG A 114 -20.11 -3.77 12.52
N ASP A 115 -20.16 -5.08 12.31
CA ASP A 115 -19.36 -6.08 13.02
C ASP A 115 -18.12 -6.50 12.21
N LEU A 116 -17.04 -5.74 12.38
CA LEU A 116 -15.80 -5.98 11.65
C LEU A 116 -14.87 -6.99 12.33
N LEU A 117 -14.76 -6.93 13.66
CA LEU A 117 -13.83 -7.74 14.44
C LEU A 117 -14.41 -8.04 15.82
N ASP A 118 -14.33 -9.30 16.22
CA ASP A 118 -14.48 -9.72 17.61
C ASP A 118 -13.10 -9.95 18.22
N LEU A 119 -12.78 -9.16 19.25
CA LEU A 119 -11.51 -9.26 19.98
C LEU A 119 -11.70 -10.14 21.22
N TRP A 120 -10.98 -11.26 21.27
CA TRP A 120 -10.98 -12.16 22.43
C TRP A 120 -9.95 -11.70 23.47
N LEU A 121 -8.78 -11.27 22.97
CA LEU A 121 -7.64 -10.81 23.77
C LEU A 121 -6.73 -9.93 22.90
N GLY A 122 -6.12 -8.91 23.50
CA GLY A 122 -5.04 -8.13 22.91
C GLY A 122 -5.47 -6.71 22.53
N HIS A 123 -4.89 -6.18 21.46
CA HIS A 123 -5.17 -4.83 20.98
C HIS A 123 -5.35 -4.84 19.47
N VAL A 124 -6.31 -4.03 19.00
CA VAL A 124 -6.57 -3.82 17.57
C VAL A 124 -6.79 -2.34 17.34
N LYS A 125 -6.24 -1.80 16.26
CA LYS A 125 -6.55 -0.44 15.78
C LYS A 125 -7.28 -0.54 14.44
N ILE A 126 -8.42 0.12 14.34
CA ILE A 126 -9.27 0.07 13.15
C ILE A 126 -9.28 1.45 12.48
N PHE A 127 -9.07 1.47 11.18
CA PHE A 127 -9.19 2.65 10.32
C PHE A 127 -10.28 2.39 9.28
N ILE A 128 -11.43 3.02 9.47
CA ILE A 128 -12.57 2.87 8.56
C ILE A 128 -12.46 3.93 7.48
N GLN A 129 -12.32 3.50 6.23
CA GLN A 129 -12.37 4.36 5.04
C GLN A 129 -13.80 4.31 4.50
N LYS A 130 -14.71 5.10 5.08
CA LYS A 130 -16.05 5.32 4.50
C LYS A 130 -16.12 6.70 3.86
N LEU A 131 -16.32 6.74 2.55
CA LEU A 131 -16.87 7.89 1.84
C LEU A 131 -18.40 7.86 1.98
N GLY A 132 -18.92 8.31 3.14
CA GLY A 132 -20.30 8.78 3.33
C GLY A 132 -21.49 7.82 3.08
N GLY A 133 -22.33 7.64 4.11
CA GLY A 133 -23.69 7.07 4.00
C GLY A 133 -23.97 5.94 4.99
#